data_AF-A0A165ULC6-F1
#
_entry.id   AF-A0A165ULC6-F1
#
_cell.length_a   1.000
_cell.length_b   1.000
_cell.length_c   1.000
_cell.angle_alpha   90.00
_cell.angle_beta   90.00
_cell.angle_gamma   90.00
#
_symmetry.space_group_name_H-M   'P 1'
#
loop_
_entity.id
_entity.type
_entity.pdbx_description
1 polymer ?
#
loop_
_entity_poly.entity_id
_entity_poly.type
_entity_poly.pdbx_seq_one_letter_code
_entity_poly.pdbx_strand_id
1 'polypeptide(L)'
;MALNTFVIRHPSVWLGVAPVIGIAALSTTPPFLPLTLLVSALHLHVHTILPRGHLASHGSAQVLLLAVAASLAHLGASLDALSTRAVSILVLAVLSALTSLISLATIALTYYVNRAVSTPWSKLTLFPAMWATVWGTIAYVSPVGRLITWSPSVGLGPYEWIRPILGQWGIDWIVAAWAVVCAETIGNWLVGPAGDDLDAALEQEQEQEQIISIVSEDVPNLVAPAPAPKETPIAARSRALAVLGMLLVALSVPPLFLSPLPPRPLSAHTTPLSVGCLLPFPHRSGESTRAPLLDDYIKEIRRLQAQADILIWPESAVRFETAEAKKAAFAKIKEATGGKKLIGVSYEEYILPDRTKGERGPGIRQNSFALLRRESEEPVLEYTKRKLVPIAESFSLTPSSEPPSMYTWDMPKPTEWSRTGWGPDSTRPVPVTASICLDFSAASSFSTLDARPALVFAPARTWHVGVGLAMWEQARARAEELGTMVLWCDGGEGGVSGIAGQGIQEFVQVGQGSWVREIGLPYPYDERRTMFAAGGTYLALAAVWGITGIGAIAEIGLVAFGGRTAALVRFVKKWRAQRAADEEPLLG
;
A
#
# COMPACT_ATOMS: atom_id res chain seq x y z
N MET A 1 19.80 36.20 -11.65
CA MET A 1 20.33 35.32 -10.58
C MET A 1 20.04 33.89 -10.99
N ALA A 2 21.04 33.00 -11.01
CA ALA A 2 20.80 31.60 -11.37
C ALA A 2 19.88 30.94 -10.32
N LEU A 3 18.97 30.07 -10.77
CA LEU A 3 17.99 29.39 -9.91
C LEU A 3 18.66 28.68 -8.72
N ASN A 4 19.80 28.06 -8.98
CA ASN A 4 20.67 27.37 -8.01
C ASN A 4 21.06 28.28 -6.84
N THR A 5 21.58 29.48 -7.14
CA THR A 5 21.99 30.45 -6.11
C THR A 5 20.80 30.97 -5.30
N PHE A 6 19.63 31.07 -5.92
CA PHE A 6 18.42 31.54 -5.26
C PHE A 6 17.92 30.53 -4.22
N VAL A 7 17.81 29.25 -4.57
CA VAL A 7 17.29 28.20 -3.66
C VAL A 7 18.21 28.00 -2.46
N ILE A 8 19.53 28.06 -2.65
CA ILE A 8 20.49 27.94 -1.54
C ILE A 8 20.36 29.13 -0.58
N ARG A 9 20.20 30.35 -1.11
CA ARG A 9 20.05 31.57 -0.29
C ARG A 9 18.69 31.65 0.39
N HIS A 10 17.64 31.14 -0.23
CA HIS A 10 16.26 31.23 0.25
C HIS A 10 15.63 29.83 0.41
N PRO A 11 15.96 29.09 1.48
CA PRO A 11 15.37 27.77 1.74
C PRO A 11 13.86 27.84 2.01
N SER A 12 13.33 29.04 2.29
CA SER A 12 11.89 29.31 2.40
C SER A 12 11.11 29.03 1.11
N VAL A 13 11.76 28.91 -0.05
CA VAL A 13 11.09 28.50 -1.31
C VAL A 13 10.34 27.18 -1.13
N TRP A 14 10.90 26.25 -0.36
CA TRP A 14 10.27 24.96 -0.09
C TRP A 14 8.98 25.07 0.73
N LEU A 15 8.84 26.11 1.57
CA LEU A 15 7.60 26.41 2.28
C LEU A 15 6.45 26.74 1.33
N GLY A 16 6.74 27.25 0.12
CA GLY A 16 5.73 27.48 -0.91
C GLY A 16 5.52 26.27 -1.82
N VAL A 17 6.61 25.64 -2.28
CA VAL A 17 6.57 24.53 -3.24
C VAL A 17 5.89 23.29 -2.67
N ALA A 18 6.26 22.87 -1.46
CA ALA A 18 5.75 21.63 -0.90
C ALA A 18 4.23 21.65 -0.64
N PRO A 19 3.61 22.71 -0.07
CA PRO A 19 2.14 22.76 0.07
C PRO A 19 1.39 22.78 -1.26
N VAL A 20 1.92 23.45 -2.29
CA VAL A 20 1.30 23.46 -3.64
C VAL A 20 1.24 22.05 -4.22
N ILE A 21 2.36 21.31 -4.16
CA ILE A 21 2.38 19.89 -4.55
C ILE A 21 1.50 19.05 -3.62
N GLY A 22 1.48 19.41 -2.33
CA GLY A 22 0.69 18.79 -1.27
C GLY A 22 -0.81 18.73 -1.56
N ILE A 23 -1.39 19.75 -2.20
CA ILE A 23 -2.81 19.75 -2.59
C ILE A 23 -3.15 18.58 -3.50
N ALA A 24 -2.25 18.23 -4.43
CA ALA A 24 -2.45 17.08 -5.34
C ALA A 24 -2.03 15.75 -4.68
N ALA A 25 -0.90 15.76 -3.97
CA ALA A 25 -0.29 14.58 -3.37
C ALA A 25 -1.09 14.01 -2.18
N LEU A 26 -1.72 14.88 -1.38
CA LEU A 26 -2.46 14.53 -0.17
C LEU A 26 -3.97 14.57 -0.41
N SER A 27 -4.41 14.17 -1.60
CA SER A 27 -5.82 13.98 -1.93
C SER A 27 -6.37 12.70 -1.30
N THR A 28 -7.70 12.50 -1.37
CA THR A 28 -8.36 11.27 -0.85
C THR A 28 -7.84 9.98 -1.49
N THR A 29 -7.31 10.06 -2.70
CA THR A 29 -6.64 8.97 -3.41
C THR A 29 -5.23 9.40 -3.81
N PRO A 30 -4.25 9.36 -2.89
CA PRO A 30 -2.91 9.88 -3.13
C PRO A 30 -2.28 9.26 -4.39
N PRO A 31 -1.94 10.05 -5.41
CA PRO A 31 -1.29 9.56 -6.62
C PRO A 31 0.22 9.37 -6.41
N PHE A 32 0.78 8.32 -7.02
CA PHE A 32 2.20 7.97 -6.93
C PHE A 32 3.14 9.15 -7.22
N LEU A 33 3.03 9.77 -8.40
CA LEU A 33 3.98 10.79 -8.84
C LEU A 33 3.94 12.08 -7.99
N PRO A 34 2.79 12.73 -7.77
CA PRO A 34 2.73 13.91 -6.90
C PRO A 34 3.24 13.63 -5.48
N LEU A 35 2.97 12.44 -4.94
CA LEU A 35 3.46 12.05 -3.62
C LEU A 35 4.99 11.91 -3.59
N THR A 36 5.58 11.24 -4.58
CA THR A 36 7.04 11.18 -4.74
C THR A 36 7.66 12.57 -4.82
N LEU A 37 7.07 13.49 -5.59
CA LEU A 37 7.56 14.86 -5.72
C LEU A 37 7.44 15.64 -4.40
N LEU A 38 6.34 15.48 -3.67
CA LEU A 38 6.16 16.10 -2.35
C LEU A 38 7.24 15.61 -1.37
N VAL A 39 7.43 14.29 -1.27
CA VAL A 39 8.44 13.70 -0.38
C VAL A 39 9.85 14.13 -0.79
N SER A 40 10.14 14.23 -2.09
CA SER A 40 11.42 14.76 -2.59
C SER A 40 11.66 16.21 -2.15
N ALA A 41 10.65 17.07 -2.30
CA ALA A 41 10.72 18.48 -1.91
C ALA A 41 10.91 18.64 -0.40
N LEU A 42 10.24 17.83 0.42
CA LEU A 42 10.41 17.83 1.87
C LEU A 42 11.78 17.28 2.29
N HIS A 43 12.28 16.25 1.60
CA HIS A 43 13.62 15.73 1.83
C HIS A 43 14.69 16.80 1.56
N LEU A 44 14.59 17.50 0.43
CA LEU A 44 15.43 18.67 0.11
C LEU A 44 15.30 19.77 1.16
N HIS A 45 14.07 20.13 1.54
CA HIS A 45 13.82 21.17 2.54
C HIS A 45 14.50 20.83 3.86
N VAL A 46 14.27 19.64 4.41
CA VAL A 46 14.84 19.18 5.68
C VAL A 46 16.37 19.18 5.64
N HIS A 47 16.97 18.66 4.56
CA HIS A 47 18.42 18.66 4.40
C HIS A 47 19.03 20.07 4.28
N THR A 48 18.28 21.07 3.82
CA THR A 48 18.76 22.47 3.77
C THR A 48 18.61 23.22 5.10
N ILE A 49 17.56 22.97 5.90
CA ILE A 49 17.29 23.72 7.14
C ILE A 49 17.97 23.13 8.37
N LEU A 50 18.16 21.80 8.43
CA LEU A 50 18.74 21.14 9.60
C LEU A 50 20.17 21.61 9.91
N PRO A 51 21.10 21.69 8.93
CA PRO A 51 22.44 22.23 9.17
C PRO A 51 22.44 23.69 9.66
N ARG A 52 21.38 24.45 9.37
CA ARG A 52 21.26 25.88 9.70
C ARG A 52 20.59 26.14 11.05
N GLY A 53 20.18 25.10 11.78
CA GLY A 53 19.52 25.24 13.08
C GLY A 53 18.11 25.84 13.02
N HIS A 54 17.49 25.93 11.84
CA HIS A 54 16.16 26.52 11.65
C HIS A 54 15.01 25.49 11.69
N LEU A 55 15.24 24.31 12.27
CA LEU A 55 14.26 23.22 12.30
C LEU A 55 12.94 23.63 12.95
N ALA A 56 12.99 24.35 14.08
CA ALA A 56 11.79 24.70 14.83
C ALA A 56 10.88 25.66 14.07
N SER A 57 11.43 26.74 13.50
CA SER A 57 10.64 27.76 12.78
C SER A 57 10.18 27.27 11.41
N HIS A 58 11.09 26.78 10.57
CA HIS A 58 10.73 26.30 9.23
C HIS A 58 9.95 24.99 9.27
N GLY A 59 10.28 24.08 10.20
CA GLY A 59 9.58 22.81 10.34
C GLY A 59 8.14 22.99 10.81
N SER A 60 7.89 23.84 11.82
CA SER A 60 6.52 24.13 12.26
C SER A 60 5.70 24.84 11.18
N ALA A 61 6.29 25.82 10.48
CA ALA A 61 5.64 26.48 9.35
C ALA A 61 5.29 25.46 8.23
N GLN A 62 6.21 24.55 7.91
CA GLN A 62 5.98 23.51 6.91
C GLN A 62 4.84 22.56 7.30
N VAL A 63 4.79 22.12 8.57
CA VAL A 63 3.70 21.27 9.09
C VAL A 63 2.37 21.98 8.97
N LEU A 64 2.28 23.25 9.38
CA LEU A 64 1.05 24.03 9.30
C LEU A 64 0.58 24.21 7.85
N LEU A 65 1.49 24.57 6.93
CA LEU A 65 1.14 24.79 5.53
C LEU A 65 0.72 23.49 4.83
N LEU A 66 1.38 22.36 5.14
CA LEU A 66 0.96 21.04 4.65
C LEU A 66 -0.38 20.61 5.24
N ALA A 67 -0.62 20.89 6.52
CA ALA A 67 -1.89 20.59 7.16
C ALA A 67 -3.04 21.36 6.49
N VAL A 68 -2.82 22.63 6.12
CA VAL A 68 -3.78 23.42 5.35
C VAL A 68 -3.98 22.82 3.96
N ALA A 69 -2.91 22.48 3.23
CA ALA A 69 -3.00 21.87 1.91
C ALA A 69 -3.79 20.55 1.91
N ALA A 70 -3.49 19.65 2.85
CA ALA A 70 -4.21 18.39 3.03
C ALA A 70 -5.68 18.64 3.45
N SER A 71 -5.92 19.58 4.38
CA SER A 71 -7.29 19.92 4.79
C SER A 71 -8.12 20.46 3.62
N LEU A 72 -7.52 21.24 2.73
CA LEU A 72 -8.18 21.71 1.51
C LEU A 72 -8.50 20.55 0.56
N ALA A 73 -7.55 19.63 0.37
CA ALA A 73 -7.73 18.46 -0.49
C ALA A 73 -8.81 17.49 0.02
N HIS A 74 -9.03 17.43 1.34
CA HIS A 74 -10.01 16.57 2.00
C HIS A 74 -11.30 17.29 2.42
N LEU A 75 -11.45 18.60 2.14
CA LEU A 75 -12.54 19.40 2.69
C LEU A 75 -13.91 18.85 2.29
N GLY A 76 -14.13 18.59 0.99
CA GLY A 76 -15.41 18.09 0.49
C GLY A 76 -15.81 16.75 1.12
N ALA A 77 -14.87 15.80 1.20
CA ALA A 77 -15.09 14.51 1.84
C ALA A 77 -15.36 14.60 3.34
N SER A 78 -14.88 15.64 4.01
CA SER A 78 -14.95 15.76 5.48
C SER A 78 -16.19 16.50 5.96
N LEU A 79 -16.73 17.44 5.17
CA LEU A 79 -17.83 18.31 5.60
C LEU A 79 -19.05 17.54 6.11
N ASP A 80 -19.38 16.42 5.47
CA ASP A 80 -20.55 15.60 5.79
C ASP A 80 -20.20 14.30 6.54
N ALA A 81 -18.95 14.16 6.99
CA ALA A 81 -18.48 12.95 7.68
C ALA A 81 -18.97 12.84 9.14
N LEU A 82 -19.20 13.97 9.81
CA LEU A 82 -19.61 14.05 11.22
C LEU A 82 -20.89 14.85 11.40
N SER A 83 -21.47 14.76 12.61
CA SER A 83 -22.72 15.42 12.98
C SER A 83 -22.71 16.95 12.82
N THR A 84 -21.54 17.58 12.88
CA THR A 84 -21.39 19.02 12.65
C THR A 84 -20.15 19.32 11.80
N ARG A 85 -20.31 20.24 10.85
CA ARG A 85 -19.23 20.69 9.95
C ARG A 85 -18.02 21.26 10.70
N ALA A 86 -18.26 21.94 11.82
CA ALA A 86 -17.19 22.52 12.63
C ALA A 86 -16.27 21.44 13.23
N VAL A 87 -16.86 20.36 13.77
CA VAL A 87 -16.09 19.23 14.30
C VAL A 87 -15.36 18.51 13.18
N SER A 88 -15.99 18.32 12.00
CA SER A 88 -15.31 17.75 10.83
C SER A 88 -14.07 18.54 10.42
N ILE A 89 -14.17 19.87 10.32
CA ILE A 89 -13.04 20.73 9.94
C ILE A 89 -11.94 20.68 11.01
N LEU A 90 -12.31 20.72 12.29
CA LEU A 90 -11.34 20.64 13.38
C LEU A 90 -10.59 19.30 13.39
N VAL A 91 -11.32 18.18 13.30
CA VAL A 91 -10.74 16.84 13.25
C VAL A 91 -9.84 16.69 12.02
N LEU A 92 -10.28 17.18 10.86
CA LEU A 92 -9.49 17.16 9.64
C LEU A 92 -8.18 17.95 9.79
N ALA A 93 -8.24 19.15 10.36
CA ALA A 93 -7.06 19.99 10.58
C ALA A 93 -6.07 19.31 11.53
N VAL A 94 -6.57 18.70 12.62
CA VAL A 94 -5.74 17.96 13.60
C VAL A 94 -5.09 16.73 12.96
N LEU A 95 -5.84 15.92 12.22
CA LEU A 95 -5.30 14.74 11.54
C LEU A 95 -4.29 15.12 10.45
N SER A 96 -4.56 16.19 9.70
CA SER A 96 -3.66 16.71 8.67
C SER A 96 -2.36 17.25 9.28
N ALA A 97 -2.43 17.95 10.41
CA ALA A 97 -1.26 18.40 11.16
C ALA A 97 -0.46 17.23 11.74
N LEU A 98 -1.14 16.24 12.32
CA LEU A 98 -0.49 15.05 12.90
C LEU A 98 0.27 14.24 11.84
N THR A 99 -0.37 13.93 10.72
CA THR A 99 0.25 13.17 9.62
C THR A 99 1.40 13.94 8.97
N SER A 100 1.26 15.26 8.82
CA SER A 100 2.36 16.14 8.35
C SER A 100 3.54 16.18 9.32
N LEU A 101 3.26 16.26 10.64
CA LEU A 101 4.28 16.23 11.68
C LEU A 101 5.05 14.91 11.67
N ILE A 102 4.34 13.78 11.63
CA ILE A 102 4.93 12.44 11.53
C ILE A 102 5.85 12.34 10.31
N SER A 103 5.38 12.82 9.14
CA SER A 103 6.15 12.79 7.90
C SER A 103 7.46 13.56 8.03
N LEU A 104 7.37 14.80 8.52
CA LEU A 104 8.54 15.66 8.66
C LEU A 104 9.50 15.14 9.74
N ALA A 105 8.97 14.63 10.85
CA ALA A 105 9.75 14.01 11.91
C ALA A 105 10.48 12.76 11.41
N THR A 106 9.86 11.97 10.53
CA THR A 106 10.49 10.78 9.93
C THR A 106 11.66 11.19 9.04
N ILE A 107 11.49 12.19 8.16
CA ILE A 107 12.56 12.70 7.30
C ILE A 107 13.71 13.28 8.15
N ALA A 108 13.38 14.07 9.19
CA ALA A 108 14.38 14.65 10.09
C ALA A 108 15.12 13.59 10.90
N LEU A 109 14.43 12.57 11.41
CA LEU A 109 15.05 11.45 12.11
C LEU A 109 16.00 10.70 11.17
N THR A 110 15.59 10.42 9.93
CA THR A 110 16.47 9.75 8.96
C THR A 110 17.73 10.57 8.69
N TYR A 111 17.64 11.91 8.61
CA TYR A 111 18.81 12.76 8.47
C TYR A 111 19.84 12.52 9.58
N TYR A 112 19.40 12.41 10.85
CA TYR A 112 20.30 12.16 11.97
C TYR A 112 20.86 10.73 11.96
N VAL A 113 20.02 9.72 11.70
CA VAL A 113 20.45 8.32 11.67
C VAL A 113 21.43 8.06 10.52
N ASN A 114 21.26 8.75 9.38
CA ASN A 114 22.18 8.68 8.23
C ASN A 114 23.61 9.08 8.57
N ARG A 115 23.85 9.83 9.67
CA ARG A 115 25.20 10.18 10.14
C ARG A 115 25.92 8.99 10.80
N ALA A 116 25.18 8.03 11.34
CA ALA A 116 25.74 6.83 11.98
C ALA A 116 26.04 5.69 11.00
N VAL A 117 25.53 5.79 9.77
CA VAL A 117 25.72 4.78 8.72
C VAL A 117 26.96 5.14 7.89
N SER A 118 27.82 4.16 7.61
CA SER A 118 29.06 4.37 6.86
C SER A 118 28.93 4.16 5.36
N THR A 119 28.09 3.20 4.94
CA THR A 119 27.95 2.74 3.55
C THR A 119 27.04 3.65 2.71
N PRO A 120 27.45 4.08 1.50
CA PRO A 120 26.60 4.86 0.60
C PRO A 120 25.26 4.20 0.30
N TRP A 121 25.22 2.89 0.05
CA TRP A 121 23.95 2.18 -0.19
C TRP A 121 22.98 2.31 0.96
N SER A 122 23.44 2.06 2.19
CA SER A 122 22.56 2.10 3.36
C SER A 122 22.10 3.52 3.66
N LYS A 123 22.91 4.56 3.40
CA LYS A 123 22.46 5.96 3.50
C LYS A 123 21.30 6.27 2.55
N LEU A 124 21.35 5.74 1.31
CA LEU A 124 20.31 5.94 0.31
C LEU A 124 19.03 5.14 0.61
N THR A 125 19.17 3.94 1.17
CA THR A 125 18.05 3.00 1.40
C THR A 125 17.46 3.07 2.81
N LEU A 126 18.10 3.79 3.75
CA LEU A 126 17.59 3.98 5.10
C LEU A 126 16.26 4.74 5.12
N PHE A 127 16.16 5.86 4.38
CA PHE A 127 14.92 6.64 4.32
C PHE A 127 13.74 5.83 3.77
N PRO A 128 13.87 5.12 2.64
CA PRO A 128 12.83 4.20 2.17
C PRO A 128 12.36 3.17 3.19
N ALA A 129 13.30 2.52 3.90
CA ALA A 129 12.96 1.54 4.93
C ALA A 129 12.23 2.17 6.12
N MET A 130 12.69 3.33 6.59
CA MET A 130 12.04 4.07 7.66
C MET A 130 10.65 4.57 7.25
N TRP A 131 10.50 5.11 6.04
CA TRP A 131 9.23 5.61 5.52
C TRP A 131 8.18 4.51 5.44
N ALA A 132 8.54 3.37 4.83
CA ALA A 132 7.67 2.20 4.76
C ALA A 132 7.30 1.68 6.17
N THR A 133 8.26 1.69 7.10
CA THR A 133 8.04 1.25 8.49
C THR A 133 7.07 2.17 9.22
N VAL A 134 7.25 3.48 9.15
CA VAL A 134 6.41 4.46 9.84
C VAL A 134 4.97 4.36 9.33
N TRP A 135 4.76 4.39 8.01
CA TRP A 135 3.40 4.34 7.46
C TRP A 135 2.76 2.97 7.59
N GLY A 136 3.53 1.89 7.45
CA GLY A 136 3.06 0.54 7.74
C GLY A 136 2.62 0.38 9.20
N THR A 137 3.37 0.96 10.15
CA THR A 137 3.03 0.95 11.57
C THR A 137 1.80 1.80 11.85
N ILE A 138 1.72 3.01 11.29
CA ILE A 138 0.55 3.89 11.45
C ILE A 138 -0.70 3.21 10.90
N ALA A 139 -0.61 2.59 9.73
CA ALA A 139 -1.73 1.83 9.15
C ALA A 139 -2.17 0.66 10.04
N TYR A 140 -1.24 0.02 10.74
CA TYR A 140 -1.53 -1.09 11.65
C TYR A 140 -2.24 -0.63 12.93
N VAL A 141 -1.78 0.48 13.54
CA VAL A 141 -2.34 0.98 14.81
C VAL A 141 -3.54 1.91 14.62
N SER A 142 -3.68 2.53 13.46
CA SER A 142 -4.75 3.48 13.16
C SER A 142 -6.09 2.77 12.97
N PRO A 143 -7.18 3.25 13.58
CA PRO A 143 -8.51 2.70 13.36
C PRO A 143 -9.01 2.91 11.92
N VAL A 144 -8.51 3.93 11.21
CA VAL A 144 -8.83 4.20 9.79
C VAL A 144 -7.83 3.58 8.81
N GLY A 145 -6.89 2.78 9.32
CA GLY A 145 -5.92 2.06 8.49
C GLY A 145 -5.11 2.99 7.58
N ARG A 146 -5.09 2.66 6.29
CA ARG A 146 -4.33 3.39 5.25
C ARG A 146 -5.00 4.63 4.66
N LEU A 147 -6.19 5.02 5.13
CA LEU A 147 -6.92 6.16 4.55
C LEU A 147 -6.28 7.52 4.84
N ILE A 148 -5.48 7.62 5.92
CA ILE A 148 -4.81 8.87 6.32
C ILE A 148 -3.29 8.80 6.17
N THR A 149 -2.79 7.74 5.53
CA THR A 149 -1.34 7.53 5.36
C THR A 149 -0.84 8.20 4.09
N TRP A 150 0.41 8.66 4.09
CA TRP A 150 1.07 9.15 2.88
C TRP A 150 1.61 7.99 2.06
N SER A 151 0.68 7.16 1.61
CA SER A 151 0.89 5.96 0.80
C SER A 151 0.11 6.14 -0.49
N PRO A 152 0.72 5.93 -1.67
CA PRO A 152 0.00 6.11 -2.92
C PRO A 152 -1.04 4.99 -3.10
N SER A 153 -2.23 5.34 -3.52
CA SER A 153 -3.30 4.39 -3.85
C SER A 153 -3.52 4.27 -5.35
N VAL A 154 -3.26 5.34 -6.12
CA VAL A 154 -3.48 5.40 -7.56
C VAL A 154 -2.19 5.73 -8.34
N GLY A 155 -2.20 5.41 -9.64
CA GLY A 155 -1.09 5.74 -10.53
C GLY A 155 0.18 4.93 -10.27
N LEU A 156 0.06 3.74 -9.67
CA LEU A 156 1.18 2.85 -9.41
C LEU A 156 1.76 2.25 -10.70
N GLY A 157 0.90 2.05 -11.70
CA GLY A 157 1.27 1.59 -13.04
C GLY A 157 2.21 0.38 -13.01
N PRO A 158 3.49 0.56 -13.38
CA PRO A 158 4.42 -0.55 -13.49
C PRO A 158 4.89 -1.14 -12.13
N TYR A 159 4.46 -0.60 -11.00
CA TYR A 159 4.80 -1.14 -9.67
C TYR A 159 3.67 -1.95 -9.03
N GLU A 160 2.50 -2.09 -9.68
CA GLU A 160 1.35 -2.81 -9.11
C GLU A 160 1.65 -4.27 -8.77
N TRP A 161 2.53 -4.92 -9.55
CA TRP A 161 2.94 -6.32 -9.34
C TRP A 161 3.68 -6.58 -8.03
N ILE A 162 4.12 -5.53 -7.32
CA ILE A 162 4.78 -5.64 -6.01
C ILE A 162 3.78 -5.98 -4.90
N ARG A 163 2.49 -5.63 -5.07
CA ARG A 163 1.48 -5.82 -4.01
C ARG A 163 1.30 -7.28 -3.58
N PRO A 164 1.22 -8.29 -4.47
CA PRO A 164 1.22 -9.70 -4.06
C PRO A 164 2.46 -10.13 -3.26
N ILE A 165 3.59 -9.42 -3.39
CA ILE A 165 4.87 -9.84 -2.81
C ILE A 165 5.12 -9.14 -1.46
N LEU A 166 5.07 -7.82 -1.45
CA LEU A 166 5.40 -6.98 -0.29
C LEU A 166 4.20 -6.14 0.20
N GLY A 167 3.05 -6.24 -0.47
CA GLY A 167 1.89 -5.41 -0.22
C GLY A 167 2.19 -3.93 -0.36
N GLN A 168 1.38 -3.10 0.30
CA GLN A 168 1.57 -1.66 0.28
C GLN A 168 2.90 -1.20 0.90
N TRP A 169 3.55 -2.00 1.76
CA TRP A 169 4.86 -1.67 2.33
C TRP A 169 5.95 -1.54 1.27
N GLY A 170 5.94 -2.42 0.27
CA GLY A 170 6.87 -2.34 -0.86
C GLY A 170 6.62 -1.08 -1.71
N ILE A 171 5.36 -0.70 -1.89
CA ILE A 171 4.99 0.53 -2.62
C ILE A 171 5.45 1.79 -1.86
N ASP A 172 5.25 1.83 -0.54
CA ASP A 172 5.73 2.93 0.31
C ASP A 172 7.26 3.07 0.21
N TRP A 173 7.97 1.94 0.20
CA TRP A 173 9.43 1.90 0.00
C TRP A 173 9.82 2.47 -1.37
N ILE A 174 9.13 2.07 -2.45
CA ILE A 174 9.41 2.54 -3.82
C ILE A 174 9.19 4.05 -3.96
N VAL A 175 8.10 4.60 -3.39
CA VAL A 175 7.85 6.05 -3.40
C VAL A 175 8.98 6.81 -2.73
N ALA A 176 9.40 6.36 -1.55
CA ALA A 176 10.47 7.00 -0.81
C ALA A 176 11.83 6.82 -1.50
N ALA A 177 12.08 5.69 -2.15
CA ALA A 177 13.31 5.45 -2.91
C ALA A 177 13.41 6.38 -4.13
N TRP A 178 12.32 6.53 -4.89
CA TRP A 178 12.27 7.56 -5.94
C TRP A 178 12.42 8.96 -5.38
N ALA A 179 11.86 9.24 -4.20
CA ALA A 179 12.02 10.55 -3.57
C ALA A 179 13.48 10.86 -3.21
N VAL A 180 14.24 9.87 -2.73
CA VAL A 180 15.70 9.99 -2.53
C VAL A 180 16.40 10.24 -3.86
N VAL A 181 16.10 9.45 -4.90
CA VAL A 181 16.73 9.61 -6.23
C VAL A 181 16.51 11.00 -6.79
N CYS A 182 15.27 11.50 -6.73
CA CYS A 182 14.91 12.85 -7.17
C CYS A 182 15.58 13.93 -6.30
N ALA A 183 15.52 13.81 -4.98
CA ALA A 183 16.11 14.77 -4.05
C ALA A 183 17.63 14.87 -4.22
N GLU A 184 18.33 13.75 -4.33
CA GLU A 184 19.78 13.72 -4.54
C GLU A 184 20.17 14.29 -5.91
N THR A 185 19.43 13.92 -6.97
CA THR A 185 19.71 14.43 -8.33
C THR A 185 19.48 15.93 -8.41
N ILE A 186 18.35 16.43 -7.89
CA ILE A 186 18.03 17.86 -7.86
C ILE A 186 18.99 18.60 -6.92
N GLY A 187 19.33 18.02 -5.77
CA GLY A 187 20.27 18.59 -4.82
C GLY A 187 21.66 18.78 -5.42
N ASN A 188 22.19 17.77 -6.11
CA ASN A 188 23.46 17.84 -6.83
C ASN A 188 23.42 18.86 -7.96
N TRP A 189 22.29 18.98 -8.66
CA TRP A 189 22.12 20.00 -9.70
C TRP A 189 22.05 21.43 -9.15
N LEU A 190 21.38 21.63 -8.00
CA LEU A 190 21.21 22.94 -7.36
C LEU A 190 22.47 23.43 -6.65
N VAL A 191 23.16 22.54 -5.93
CA VAL A 191 24.34 22.88 -5.11
C VAL A 191 25.65 22.75 -5.90
N GLY A 192 25.64 22.01 -7.00
CA GLY A 192 26.84 21.51 -7.65
C GLY A 192 27.37 20.25 -6.93
N PRO A 193 28.29 19.49 -7.54
CA PRO A 193 28.99 18.43 -6.83
C PRO A 193 29.65 19.05 -5.60
N ALA A 194 29.25 18.59 -4.41
CA ALA A 194 29.77 19.11 -3.16
C ALA A 194 31.29 18.85 -3.09
N GLY A 195 32.09 19.86 -3.39
CA GLY A 195 33.50 19.93 -3.03
C GLY A 195 34.46 19.09 -3.86
N ASP A 196 34.72 19.49 -5.11
CA ASP A 196 36.10 19.39 -5.64
C ASP A 196 37.03 20.40 -4.94
N ASP A 197 36.50 21.42 -4.24
CA ASP A 197 37.30 22.53 -3.70
C ASP A 197 37.57 22.45 -2.19
N LEU A 198 36.72 21.81 -1.37
CA LEU A 198 36.87 21.79 0.10
C LEU A 198 37.47 20.49 0.63
N ASP A 199 37.06 19.34 0.07
CA ASP A 199 37.67 18.05 0.39
C ASP A 199 39.06 17.93 -0.25
N ALA A 200 39.28 18.51 -1.44
CA ALA A 200 40.63 18.64 -2.00
C ALA A 200 41.53 19.59 -1.18
N ALA A 201 40.96 20.63 -0.56
CA ALA A 201 41.71 21.51 0.35
C ALA A 201 42.08 20.80 1.67
N LEU A 202 41.17 19.99 2.23
CA LEU A 202 41.45 19.18 3.43
C LEU A 202 42.39 18.01 3.14
N GLU A 203 42.27 17.35 1.98
CA GLU A 203 43.23 16.33 1.54
C GLU A 203 44.60 16.96 1.21
N GLN A 204 44.65 18.18 0.67
CA GLN A 204 45.92 18.93 0.51
C GLN A 204 46.54 19.32 1.86
N GLU A 205 45.75 19.70 2.86
CA GLU A 205 46.27 19.98 4.21
C GLU A 205 46.77 18.69 4.89
N GLN A 206 46.08 17.56 4.72
CA GLN A 206 46.52 16.26 5.25
C GLN A 206 47.74 15.68 4.53
N GLU A 207 47.87 15.88 3.21
CA GLU A 207 49.08 15.53 2.48
C GLU A 207 50.24 16.46 2.86
N GLN A 208 50.01 17.75 3.13
CA GLN A 208 51.05 18.67 3.61
C GLN A 208 51.56 18.33 5.02
N GLU A 209 50.73 17.83 5.94
CA GLU A 209 51.20 17.36 7.25
C GLU A 209 52.02 16.07 7.18
N GLN A 210 51.93 15.28 6.08
CA GLN A 210 52.79 14.12 5.85
C GLN A 210 54.12 14.42 5.13
N ILE A 211 54.38 15.67 4.72
CA ILE A 211 55.66 16.11 4.11
C ILE A 211 56.65 16.61 5.18
N ILE A 212 56.65 16.02 6.37
CA ILE A 212 57.83 16.00 7.24
C ILE A 212 58.43 14.60 7.14
N SER A 213 58.90 14.25 5.94
CA SER A 213 59.78 13.11 5.76
C SER A 213 61.12 13.47 6.39
N ILE A 214 61.43 12.85 7.53
CA ILE A 214 62.79 12.75 8.05
C ILE A 214 63.64 12.16 6.91
N VAL A 215 64.52 12.98 6.33
CA VAL A 215 65.51 12.55 5.34
C VAL A 215 66.45 11.58 6.05
N SER A 216 66.20 10.29 5.88
CA SER A 216 67.23 9.27 6.06
C SER A 216 67.72 8.91 4.66
N GLU A 217 68.86 9.48 4.28
CA GLU A 217 69.65 9.01 3.15
C GLU A 217 70.04 7.54 3.38
N ASP A 218 70.23 6.79 2.29
CA ASP A 218 70.66 5.39 2.21
C ASP A 218 69.58 4.27 2.28
N VAL A 219 68.60 4.30 1.37
CA VAL A 219 67.96 3.05 0.88
C VAL A 219 67.74 3.10 -0.64
N PRO A 220 68.12 2.07 -1.42
CA PRO A 220 67.97 2.07 -2.88
C PRO A 220 66.50 2.14 -3.32
N ASN A 221 66.23 2.99 -4.31
CA ASN A 221 64.95 3.21 -4.97
C ASN A 221 64.28 1.91 -5.47
N LEU A 222 63.45 1.30 -4.63
CA LEU A 222 62.39 0.40 -5.06
C LEU A 222 61.20 1.26 -5.47
N VAL A 223 60.96 1.37 -6.78
CA VAL A 223 59.79 2.03 -7.37
C VAL A 223 58.54 1.38 -6.79
N ALA A 224 57.97 2.01 -5.76
CA ALA A 224 56.73 1.58 -5.16
C ALA A 224 55.62 1.74 -6.22
N PRO A 225 54.87 0.67 -6.55
CA PRO A 225 53.78 0.80 -7.51
C PRO A 225 52.77 1.81 -6.95
N ALA A 226 52.38 2.76 -7.79
CA ALA A 226 51.41 3.79 -7.44
C ALA A 226 50.20 3.15 -6.73
N PRO A 227 49.79 3.65 -5.55
CA PRO A 227 48.63 3.12 -4.86
C PRO A 227 47.43 3.16 -5.81
N ALA A 228 46.66 2.07 -5.86
CA ALA A 228 45.44 2.03 -6.65
C ALA A 228 44.57 3.25 -6.28
N PRO A 229 43.99 3.96 -7.26
CA PRO A 229 43.21 5.16 -6.99
C PRO A 229 42.13 4.82 -5.96
N LYS A 230 42.19 5.45 -4.79
CA LYS A 230 41.16 5.31 -3.76
C LYS A 230 39.90 5.95 -4.35
N GLU A 231 38.84 5.17 -4.47
CA GLU A 231 37.56 5.69 -4.94
C GLU A 231 37.09 6.77 -3.96
N THR A 232 36.84 7.98 -4.46
CA THR A 232 36.36 9.08 -3.63
C THR A 232 34.95 8.78 -3.13
N PRO A 233 34.57 9.23 -1.91
CA PRO A 233 33.24 8.99 -1.35
C PRO A 233 32.11 9.52 -2.24
N ILE A 234 32.38 10.59 -3.01
CA ILE A 234 31.46 11.19 -3.98
C ILE A 234 31.17 10.23 -5.13
N ALA A 235 32.21 9.61 -5.71
CA ALA A 235 32.07 8.65 -6.80
C ALA A 235 31.26 7.42 -6.35
N ALA A 236 31.54 6.90 -5.15
CA ALA A 236 30.83 5.77 -4.58
C ALA A 236 29.34 6.08 -4.35
N ARG A 237 29.01 7.27 -3.83
CA ARG A 237 27.62 7.72 -3.64
C ARG A 237 26.88 7.89 -4.96
N SER A 238 27.51 8.51 -5.96
CA SER A 238 26.93 8.68 -7.29
C SER A 238 26.64 7.32 -7.96
N ARG A 239 27.57 6.37 -7.83
CA ARG A 239 27.38 4.99 -8.30
C ARG A 239 26.20 4.32 -7.59
N ALA A 240 26.14 4.38 -6.27
CA ALA A 240 25.04 3.79 -5.49
C ALA A 240 23.68 4.42 -5.87
N LEU A 241 23.64 5.73 -6.09
CA LEU A 241 22.45 6.46 -6.55
C LEU A 241 22.01 5.99 -7.94
N ALA A 242 22.96 5.86 -8.88
CA ALA A 242 22.69 5.36 -10.22
C ALA A 242 22.19 3.90 -10.18
N VAL A 243 22.79 3.05 -9.35
CA VAL A 243 22.35 1.66 -9.15
C VAL A 243 20.93 1.62 -8.59
N LEU A 244 20.61 2.45 -7.59
CA LEU A 244 19.25 2.53 -7.04
C LEU A 244 18.25 3.00 -8.09
N GLY A 245 18.57 4.05 -8.86
CA GLY A 245 17.72 4.53 -9.95
C GLY A 245 17.49 3.45 -11.02
N MET A 246 18.56 2.76 -11.43
CA MET A 246 18.47 1.65 -12.37
C MET A 246 17.67 0.47 -11.82
N LEU A 247 17.78 0.16 -10.53
CA LEU A 247 16.96 -0.85 -9.86
C LEU A 247 15.49 -0.48 -9.90
N LEU A 248 15.14 0.78 -9.58
CA LEU A 248 13.75 1.25 -9.61
C LEU A 248 13.16 1.20 -11.02
N VAL A 249 13.94 1.55 -12.05
CA VAL A 249 13.54 1.41 -13.45
C VAL A 249 13.44 -0.07 -13.83
N ALA A 250 14.37 -0.93 -13.40
CA ALA A 250 14.27 -2.36 -13.65
C ALA A 250 13.03 -2.99 -12.99
N LEU A 251 12.64 -2.53 -11.79
CA LEU A 251 11.42 -2.94 -11.11
C LEU A 251 10.14 -2.48 -11.84
N SER A 252 10.22 -1.52 -12.76
CA SER A 252 9.08 -1.12 -13.59
C SER A 252 8.91 -1.98 -14.86
N VAL A 253 9.84 -2.90 -15.13
CA VAL A 253 9.82 -3.74 -16.34
C VAL A 253 8.90 -4.97 -16.25
N PRO A 254 8.79 -5.72 -15.12
CA PRO A 254 8.07 -6.99 -15.10
C PRO A 254 6.63 -6.96 -15.62
N PRO A 255 5.81 -5.92 -15.39
CA PRO A 255 4.45 -5.87 -15.95
C PRO A 255 4.40 -5.93 -17.47
N LEU A 256 5.45 -5.47 -18.17
CA LEU A 256 5.53 -5.58 -19.64
C LEU A 256 5.50 -7.04 -20.13
N PHE A 257 5.85 -7.99 -19.25
CA PHE A 257 5.86 -9.43 -19.54
C PHE A 257 4.86 -10.23 -18.70
N LEU A 258 4.47 -9.71 -17.54
CA LEU A 258 3.67 -10.42 -16.54
C LEU A 258 2.27 -9.86 -16.32
N SER A 259 1.88 -8.75 -16.98
CA SER A 259 0.58 -8.13 -16.76
C SER A 259 -0.55 -9.14 -16.97
N PRO A 260 -1.24 -9.57 -15.88
CA PRO A 260 -2.35 -10.47 -16.03
C PRO A 260 -3.52 -9.65 -16.57
N LEU A 261 -3.78 -9.78 -17.86
CA LEU A 261 -5.09 -9.45 -18.38
C LEU A 261 -6.12 -10.32 -17.65
N PRO A 262 -7.32 -9.80 -17.38
CA PRO A 262 -8.31 -10.58 -16.70
C PRO A 262 -8.65 -11.83 -17.51
N PRO A 263 -8.82 -12.98 -16.85
CA PRO A 263 -9.17 -14.22 -17.52
C PRO A 263 -10.51 -14.04 -18.25
N ARG A 264 -10.62 -14.62 -19.45
CA ARG A 264 -11.87 -14.55 -20.22
C ARG A 264 -12.99 -15.26 -19.43
N PRO A 265 -14.17 -14.65 -19.24
CA PRO A 265 -15.25 -15.28 -18.46
C PRO A 265 -15.59 -16.69 -18.96
N LEU A 266 -15.73 -16.84 -20.27
CA LEU A 266 -16.05 -18.10 -20.93
C LEU A 266 -14.79 -18.75 -21.53
N SER A 267 -14.21 -19.70 -20.82
CA SER A 267 -13.10 -20.53 -21.32
C SER A 267 -13.03 -21.89 -20.62
N ALA A 268 -12.35 -22.88 -21.21
CA ALA A 268 -12.12 -24.20 -20.60
C ALA A 268 -11.44 -24.13 -19.23
N HIS A 269 -10.61 -23.10 -19.02
CA HIS A 269 -9.81 -22.88 -17.83
C HIS A 269 -10.39 -21.82 -16.90
N THR A 270 -11.66 -21.46 -17.08
CA THR A 270 -12.35 -20.50 -16.22
C THR A 270 -13.73 -20.99 -15.83
N THR A 271 -14.11 -20.68 -14.59
CA THR A 271 -15.47 -20.78 -14.08
C THR A 271 -16.15 -19.44 -14.34
N PRO A 272 -17.03 -19.33 -15.35
CA PRO A 272 -17.86 -18.15 -15.54
C PRO A 272 -18.75 -17.96 -14.32
N LEU A 273 -18.81 -16.74 -13.81
CA LEU A 273 -19.57 -16.38 -12.63
C LEU A 273 -20.23 -15.02 -12.85
N SER A 274 -21.55 -14.95 -12.75
CA SER A 274 -22.28 -13.69 -12.85
C SER A 274 -22.53 -13.11 -11.46
N VAL A 275 -21.91 -11.97 -11.16
CA VAL A 275 -22.04 -11.29 -9.87
C VAL A 275 -22.73 -9.95 -10.03
N GLY A 276 -23.43 -9.49 -9.00
CA GLY A 276 -24.10 -8.19 -9.04
C GLY A 276 -24.23 -7.51 -7.69
N CYS A 277 -24.46 -6.21 -7.77
CA CYS A 277 -24.69 -5.34 -6.63
C CYS A 277 -26.12 -4.79 -6.75
N LEU A 278 -26.88 -4.92 -5.66
CA LEU A 278 -28.27 -4.50 -5.59
C LEU A 278 -28.34 -3.11 -4.96
N LEU A 279 -28.62 -2.10 -5.77
CA LEU A 279 -28.78 -0.72 -5.35
C LEU A 279 -30.15 -0.20 -5.84
N PRO A 280 -31.27 -0.63 -5.22
CA PRO A 280 -32.59 -0.20 -5.60
C PRO A 280 -32.69 1.34 -5.57
N PHE A 281 -33.39 1.90 -6.55
CA PHE A 281 -33.61 3.35 -6.64
C PHE A 281 -35.10 3.68 -6.62
N PRO A 282 -35.74 3.75 -5.43
CA PRO A 282 -37.12 4.21 -5.32
C PRO A 282 -37.22 5.69 -5.73
N HIS A 283 -37.69 5.94 -6.96
CA HIS A 283 -37.73 7.28 -7.54
C HIS A 283 -39.09 7.66 -8.11
N ARG A 284 -39.34 8.97 -8.18
CA ARG A 284 -40.49 9.57 -8.87
C ARG A 284 -39.96 10.73 -9.70
N SER A 285 -40.27 10.74 -11.00
CA SER A 285 -39.77 11.75 -11.94
C SER A 285 -38.24 11.88 -11.99
N GLY A 286 -37.52 10.79 -11.72
CA GLY A 286 -36.05 10.76 -11.70
C GLY A 286 -35.41 11.16 -10.37
N GLU A 287 -36.19 11.59 -9.36
CA GLU A 287 -35.68 11.98 -8.05
C GLU A 287 -35.90 10.88 -7.01
N SER A 288 -34.90 10.69 -6.12
CA SER A 288 -35.02 9.74 -5.01
C SER A 288 -36.15 10.15 -4.08
N THR A 289 -37.08 9.24 -3.81
CA THR A 289 -38.23 9.51 -2.94
C THR A 289 -37.98 9.14 -1.49
N ARG A 290 -37.18 8.11 -1.25
CA ARG A 290 -36.86 7.57 0.07
C ARG A 290 -35.69 6.60 0.01
N ALA A 291 -35.12 6.30 1.17
CA ALA A 291 -34.18 5.19 1.31
C ALA A 291 -34.84 3.84 0.91
N PRO A 292 -34.07 2.92 0.30
CA PRO A 292 -34.55 1.56 -0.01
C PRO A 292 -35.00 0.82 1.25
N LEU A 293 -36.10 0.08 1.14
CA LEU A 293 -36.64 -0.81 2.16
C LEU A 293 -36.44 -2.27 1.72
N LEU A 294 -36.66 -3.21 2.65
CA LEU A 294 -36.56 -4.65 2.40
C LEU A 294 -37.30 -5.09 1.12
N ASP A 295 -38.52 -4.60 0.91
CA ASP A 295 -39.34 -4.97 -0.23
C ASP A 295 -38.78 -4.45 -1.57
N ASP A 296 -38.07 -3.31 -1.57
CA ASP A 296 -37.41 -2.81 -2.78
C ASP A 296 -36.24 -3.71 -3.17
N TYR A 297 -35.45 -4.16 -2.19
CA TYR A 297 -34.39 -5.13 -2.43
C TYR A 297 -34.94 -6.48 -2.91
N ILE A 298 -36.04 -6.97 -2.32
CA ILE A 298 -36.69 -8.22 -2.77
C ILE A 298 -37.22 -8.07 -4.20
N LYS A 299 -37.82 -6.93 -4.54
CA LYS A 299 -38.27 -6.63 -5.91
C LYS A 299 -37.09 -6.63 -6.87
N GLU A 300 -35.97 -6.05 -6.46
CA GLU A 300 -34.77 -5.96 -7.27
C GLU A 300 -34.06 -7.32 -7.44
N ILE A 301 -34.05 -8.17 -6.41
CA ILE A 301 -33.64 -9.58 -6.52
C ILE A 301 -34.44 -10.27 -7.61
N ARG A 302 -35.78 -10.13 -7.60
CA ARG A 302 -36.63 -10.78 -8.61
C ARG A 302 -36.31 -10.30 -10.03
N ARG A 303 -35.92 -9.03 -10.18
CA ARG A 303 -35.52 -8.44 -11.46
C ARG A 303 -34.20 -9.01 -11.97
N LEU A 304 -33.20 -9.13 -11.11
CA LEU A 304 -31.82 -9.47 -11.51
C LEU A 304 -31.44 -10.94 -11.32
N GLN A 305 -32.20 -11.72 -10.54
CA GLN A 305 -31.86 -13.10 -10.25
C GLN A 305 -31.61 -13.91 -11.52
N ALA A 306 -32.33 -13.69 -12.62
CA ALA A 306 -32.15 -14.48 -13.84
C ALA A 306 -30.77 -14.30 -14.50
N GLN A 307 -30.08 -13.19 -14.19
CA GLN A 307 -28.82 -12.79 -14.82
C GLN A 307 -27.61 -13.00 -13.89
N ALA A 308 -27.83 -13.24 -12.59
CA ALA A 308 -26.77 -13.32 -11.60
C ALA A 308 -26.80 -14.64 -10.83
N ASP A 309 -25.62 -15.18 -10.58
CA ASP A 309 -25.38 -16.30 -9.69
C ASP A 309 -25.27 -15.83 -8.23
N ILE A 310 -24.65 -14.66 -8.05
CA ILE A 310 -24.45 -14.02 -6.74
C ILE A 310 -24.91 -12.57 -6.80
N LEU A 311 -25.76 -12.16 -5.86
CA LEU A 311 -26.16 -10.77 -5.68
C LEU A 311 -25.82 -10.32 -4.26
N ILE A 312 -25.21 -9.15 -4.11
CA ILE A 312 -24.91 -8.57 -2.79
C ILE A 312 -25.65 -7.27 -2.56
N TRP A 313 -26.07 -7.05 -1.31
CA TRP A 313 -26.64 -5.79 -0.84
C TRP A 313 -25.53 -4.91 -0.27
N PRO A 314 -25.67 -3.58 -0.34
CA PRO A 314 -24.71 -2.67 0.26
C PRO A 314 -24.77 -2.73 1.78
N GLU A 315 -23.79 -2.09 2.42
CA GLU A 315 -23.68 -2.04 3.88
C GLU A 315 -24.91 -1.41 4.54
N SER A 316 -25.37 -2.01 5.64
CA SER A 316 -26.54 -1.53 6.40
C SER A 316 -27.79 -1.34 5.51
N ALA A 317 -27.99 -2.23 4.52
CA ALA A 317 -29.10 -2.12 3.58
C ALA A 317 -30.48 -2.20 4.26
N VAL A 318 -30.56 -3.01 5.33
CA VAL A 318 -31.75 -3.14 6.18
C VAL A 318 -31.36 -3.19 7.65
N ARG A 319 -32.32 -2.92 8.53
CA ARG A 319 -32.13 -2.98 9.98
C ARG A 319 -33.16 -3.90 10.62
N PHE A 320 -32.72 -4.71 11.58
CA PHE A 320 -33.55 -5.61 12.34
C PHE A 320 -33.49 -5.27 13.83
N GLU A 321 -34.66 -5.04 14.43
CA GLU A 321 -34.76 -4.76 15.87
C GLU A 321 -34.82 -6.04 16.71
N THR A 322 -35.22 -7.17 16.12
CA THR A 322 -35.31 -8.47 16.81
C THR A 322 -34.83 -9.63 15.94
N ALA A 323 -34.43 -10.73 16.58
CA ALA A 323 -33.99 -11.95 15.91
C ALA A 323 -35.12 -12.60 15.08
N GLU A 324 -36.36 -12.49 15.54
CA GLU A 324 -37.55 -13.01 14.82
C GLU A 324 -37.79 -12.23 13.54
N ALA A 325 -37.65 -10.88 13.59
CA ALA A 325 -37.76 -10.04 12.40
C ALA A 325 -36.66 -10.39 11.38
N LYS A 326 -35.42 -10.62 11.85
CA LYS A 326 -34.32 -11.11 11.01
C LYS A 326 -34.65 -12.45 10.35
N LYS A 327 -35.09 -13.43 11.14
CA LYS A 327 -35.45 -14.77 10.64
C LYS A 327 -36.59 -14.71 9.61
N ALA A 328 -37.62 -13.91 9.87
CA ALA A 328 -38.74 -13.71 8.95
C ALA A 328 -38.31 -13.02 7.64
N ALA A 329 -37.44 -12.01 7.72
CA ALA A 329 -36.89 -11.35 6.54
C ALA A 329 -36.02 -12.31 5.71
N PHE A 330 -35.15 -13.10 6.36
CA PHE A 330 -34.32 -14.10 5.67
C PHE A 330 -35.16 -15.15 4.96
N ALA A 331 -36.25 -15.62 5.58
CA ALA A 331 -37.18 -16.54 4.93
C ALA A 331 -37.80 -15.93 3.66
N LYS A 332 -38.25 -14.67 3.72
CA LYS A 332 -38.79 -13.95 2.54
C LYS A 332 -37.74 -13.77 1.43
N ILE A 333 -36.50 -13.45 1.79
CA ILE A 333 -35.40 -13.29 0.83
C ILE A 333 -35.09 -14.63 0.16
N LYS A 334 -35.00 -15.73 0.94
CA LYS A 334 -34.78 -17.09 0.42
C LYS A 334 -35.90 -17.54 -0.51
N GLU A 335 -37.15 -17.21 -0.20
CA GLU A 335 -38.30 -17.50 -1.06
C GLU A 335 -38.25 -16.74 -2.38
N ALA A 336 -37.89 -15.45 -2.34
CA ALA A 336 -37.72 -14.62 -3.53
C ALA A 336 -36.53 -15.05 -4.39
N THR A 337 -35.56 -15.76 -3.80
CA THR A 337 -34.39 -16.31 -4.49
C THR A 337 -34.77 -17.59 -5.22
N GLY A 338 -34.70 -17.59 -6.55
CA GLY A 338 -34.87 -18.78 -7.36
C GLY A 338 -33.60 -19.64 -7.42
N GLY A 339 -33.75 -20.97 -7.32
CA GLY A 339 -32.69 -21.94 -7.63
C GLY A 339 -31.53 -21.98 -6.62
N LYS A 340 -30.32 -22.26 -7.13
CA LYS A 340 -29.08 -22.46 -6.35
C LYS A 340 -28.22 -21.20 -6.19
N LYS A 341 -28.85 -20.03 -6.24
CA LYS A 341 -28.17 -18.72 -6.19
C LYS A 341 -27.80 -18.32 -4.77
N LEU A 342 -26.81 -17.43 -4.65
CA LEU A 342 -26.36 -16.88 -3.38
C LEU A 342 -26.75 -15.40 -3.28
N ILE A 343 -27.34 -15.01 -2.16
CA ILE A 343 -27.69 -13.61 -1.87
C ILE A 343 -26.94 -13.16 -0.63
N GLY A 344 -26.02 -12.22 -0.78
CA GLY A 344 -25.33 -11.55 0.31
C GLY A 344 -26.16 -10.40 0.85
N VAL A 345 -26.56 -10.46 2.11
CA VAL A 345 -27.41 -9.46 2.77
C VAL A 345 -26.58 -8.80 3.86
N SER A 346 -26.29 -7.50 3.73
CA SER A 346 -25.73 -6.71 4.83
C SER A 346 -26.83 -5.96 5.57
N TYR A 347 -26.76 -5.96 6.90
CA TYR A 347 -27.81 -5.47 7.77
C TYR A 347 -27.28 -5.01 9.13
N GLU A 348 -28.04 -4.16 9.80
CA GLU A 348 -27.83 -3.85 11.21
C GLU A 348 -28.74 -4.70 12.07
N GLU A 349 -28.22 -5.25 13.16
CA GLU A 349 -29.03 -5.96 14.16
C GLU A 349 -28.79 -5.44 15.56
N TYR A 350 -29.84 -5.47 16.38
CA TYR A 350 -29.75 -5.15 17.79
C TYR A 350 -29.48 -6.43 18.60
N ILE A 351 -28.37 -6.46 19.32
CA ILE A 351 -28.00 -7.59 20.17
C ILE A 351 -28.20 -7.19 21.63
N LEU A 352 -28.98 -7.99 22.35
CA LEU A 352 -29.11 -7.85 23.80
C LEU A 352 -27.81 -8.33 24.46
N PRO A 353 -27.32 -7.63 25.49
CA PRO A 353 -26.09 -8.03 26.16
C PRO A 353 -26.28 -9.40 26.79
N ASP A 354 -25.25 -10.25 26.68
CA ASP A 354 -25.30 -11.56 27.31
C ASP A 354 -25.10 -11.40 28.81
N ARG A 355 -26.22 -11.28 29.54
CA ARG A 355 -26.23 -11.15 31.00
C ARG A 355 -25.53 -12.32 31.71
N THR A 356 -25.39 -13.48 31.06
CA THR A 356 -24.71 -14.65 31.61
C THR A 356 -23.18 -14.52 31.57
N LYS A 357 -22.64 -13.73 30.64
CA LYS A 357 -21.20 -13.39 30.54
C LYS A 357 -20.81 -12.19 31.41
N GLY A 358 -21.74 -11.67 32.21
CA GLY A 358 -21.51 -10.49 33.07
C GLY A 358 -21.56 -9.16 32.32
N GLU A 359 -22.00 -9.15 31.07
CA GLU A 359 -22.16 -7.93 30.28
C GLU A 359 -23.36 -7.13 30.82
N ARG A 360 -23.06 -5.96 31.39
CA ARG A 360 -24.07 -5.02 31.89
C ARG A 360 -24.08 -3.79 30.98
N GLY A 361 -25.18 -3.60 30.23
CA GLY A 361 -25.38 -2.43 29.37
C GLY A 361 -26.75 -2.45 28.69
N PRO A 362 -27.17 -1.34 28.06
CA PRO A 362 -28.20 -1.41 27.03
C PRO A 362 -27.70 -2.32 25.89
N GLY A 363 -28.62 -3.00 25.18
CA GLY A 363 -28.23 -3.76 23.99
C GLY A 363 -27.55 -2.87 22.97
N ILE A 364 -26.66 -3.45 22.20
CA ILE A 364 -25.80 -2.70 21.28
C ILE A 364 -26.04 -3.20 19.86
N ARG A 365 -26.00 -2.27 18.90
CA ARG A 365 -26.17 -2.62 17.50
C ARG A 365 -24.86 -3.15 16.93
N GLN A 366 -24.97 -4.04 15.97
CA GLN A 366 -23.85 -4.54 15.19
C GLN A 366 -24.21 -4.48 13.71
N ASN A 367 -23.18 -4.34 12.87
CA ASN A 367 -23.33 -4.37 11.43
C ASN A 367 -22.78 -5.69 10.91
N SER A 368 -23.62 -6.44 10.23
CA SER A 368 -23.41 -7.82 9.88
C SER A 368 -23.67 -8.05 8.40
N PHE A 369 -23.13 -9.15 7.88
CA PHE A 369 -23.35 -9.68 6.55
C PHE A 369 -23.67 -11.16 6.67
N ALA A 370 -24.70 -11.61 5.95
CA ALA A 370 -25.10 -13.00 5.84
C ALA A 370 -25.21 -13.41 4.38
N LEU A 371 -24.61 -14.54 4.02
CA LEU A 371 -24.78 -15.16 2.72
C LEU A 371 -25.90 -16.19 2.81
N LEU A 372 -26.97 -15.97 2.04
CA LEU A 372 -28.16 -16.79 2.05
C LEU A 372 -28.21 -17.68 0.82
N ARG A 373 -28.59 -18.94 1.05
CA ARG A 373 -28.95 -19.92 0.01
C ARG A 373 -30.34 -20.46 0.32
N ARG A 374 -31.17 -20.64 -0.71
CA ARG A 374 -32.56 -21.12 -0.57
C ARG A 374 -32.67 -22.46 0.16
N GLU A 375 -31.77 -23.38 -0.16
CA GLU A 375 -31.79 -24.76 0.35
C GLU A 375 -31.26 -24.89 1.79
N SER A 376 -30.59 -23.85 2.31
CA SER A 376 -30.02 -23.86 3.67
C SER A 376 -31.02 -23.28 4.67
N GLU A 377 -31.16 -23.88 5.85
CA GLU A 377 -31.98 -23.32 6.93
C GLU A 377 -31.33 -22.06 7.52
N GLU A 378 -30.03 -22.13 7.78
CA GLU A 378 -29.22 -21.02 8.31
C GLU A 378 -28.43 -20.33 7.18
N PRO A 379 -27.86 -19.13 7.41
CA PRO A 379 -26.90 -18.53 6.50
C PRO A 379 -25.67 -19.44 6.32
N VAL A 380 -25.14 -19.52 5.10
CA VAL A 380 -23.97 -20.37 4.80
C VAL A 380 -22.64 -19.69 5.13
N LEU A 381 -22.66 -18.37 5.32
CA LEU A 381 -21.55 -17.55 5.76
C LEU A 381 -22.14 -16.36 6.53
N GLU A 382 -21.60 -16.06 7.71
CA GLU A 382 -21.88 -14.83 8.45
C GLU A 382 -20.58 -14.10 8.74
N TYR A 383 -20.65 -12.77 8.73
CA TYR A 383 -19.53 -11.89 9.05
C TYR A 383 -20.03 -10.65 9.75
N THR A 384 -19.41 -10.29 10.86
CA THR A 384 -19.74 -9.05 11.58
C THR A 384 -18.57 -8.08 11.50
N LYS A 385 -18.88 -6.81 11.21
CA LYS A 385 -17.91 -5.74 10.99
C LYS A 385 -16.95 -5.61 12.18
N ARG A 386 -15.65 -5.52 11.90
CA ARG A 386 -14.59 -5.52 12.93
C ARG A 386 -14.01 -4.12 13.15
N LYS A 387 -13.85 -3.35 12.07
CA LYS A 387 -13.34 -1.98 12.10
C LYS A 387 -14.48 -0.99 11.92
N LEU A 388 -14.88 -0.36 13.02
CA LEU A 388 -15.86 0.72 13.00
C LEU A 388 -15.22 2.05 12.59
N VAL A 389 -15.96 2.86 11.85
CA VAL A 389 -15.58 4.24 11.54
C VAL A 389 -15.50 5.03 12.85
N PRO A 390 -14.33 5.61 13.21
CA PRO A 390 -14.19 6.37 14.43
C PRO A 390 -15.19 7.53 14.46
N ILE A 391 -15.77 7.77 15.64
CA ILE A 391 -16.73 8.85 15.91
C ILE A 391 -18.10 8.64 15.23
N ALA A 392 -18.15 8.18 13.97
CA ALA A 392 -19.43 7.96 13.28
C ALA A 392 -20.16 6.69 13.76
N GLU A 393 -19.43 5.58 13.86
CA GLU A 393 -20.01 4.27 14.20
C GLU A 393 -19.70 3.86 15.64
N SER A 394 -18.54 4.28 16.17
CA SER A 394 -18.02 3.81 17.47
C SER A 394 -18.89 4.16 18.69
N PHE A 395 -19.84 5.08 18.57
CA PHE A 395 -20.77 5.42 19.66
C PHE A 395 -22.11 4.66 19.57
N SER A 396 -22.43 4.05 18.43
CA SER A 396 -23.72 3.39 18.19
C SER A 396 -23.61 1.90 17.83
N LEU A 397 -22.43 1.45 17.40
CA LEU A 397 -22.16 0.08 16.99
C LEU A 397 -21.06 -0.57 17.86
N THR A 398 -21.10 -1.90 17.99
CA THR A 398 -20.04 -2.71 18.60
C THR A 398 -19.22 -3.42 17.53
N PRO A 399 -17.87 -3.36 17.57
CA PRO A 399 -17.03 -4.13 16.67
C PRO A 399 -17.04 -5.62 17.04
N SER A 400 -16.99 -6.50 16.04
CA SER A 400 -16.73 -7.92 16.26
C SER A 400 -15.24 -8.22 16.42
N SER A 401 -14.93 -9.18 17.28
CA SER A 401 -13.59 -9.77 17.41
C SER A 401 -13.43 -11.04 16.57
N GLU A 402 -14.53 -11.59 16.02
CA GLU A 402 -14.51 -12.83 15.27
C GLU A 402 -13.75 -12.67 13.95
N PRO A 403 -12.85 -13.63 13.61
CA PRO A 403 -12.15 -13.59 12.34
C PRO A 403 -13.10 -13.86 11.16
N PRO A 404 -12.81 -13.36 9.95
CA PRO A 404 -13.56 -13.77 8.77
C PRO A 404 -13.49 -15.28 8.57
N SER A 405 -14.64 -15.89 8.28
CA SER A 405 -14.77 -17.29 7.89
C SER A 405 -14.78 -17.43 6.36
N MET A 406 -14.59 -18.66 5.88
CA MET A 406 -14.61 -19.01 4.46
C MET A 406 -15.70 -20.02 4.19
N TYR A 407 -16.43 -19.84 3.09
CA TYR A 407 -17.40 -20.80 2.58
C TYR A 407 -17.00 -21.22 1.17
N THR A 408 -16.98 -22.52 0.89
CA THR A 408 -16.72 -23.03 -0.47
C THR A 408 -18.04 -23.33 -1.15
N TRP A 409 -18.36 -22.57 -2.18
CA TRP A 409 -19.55 -22.80 -2.97
C TRP A 409 -19.26 -23.80 -4.09
N ASP A 410 -19.95 -24.93 -4.07
CA ASP A 410 -19.93 -25.90 -5.17
C ASP A 410 -20.82 -25.41 -6.32
N MET A 411 -20.22 -24.60 -7.20
CA MET A 411 -20.92 -23.98 -8.31
C MET A 411 -21.40 -25.05 -9.31
N PRO A 412 -22.71 -25.16 -9.55
CA PRO A 412 -23.24 -26.14 -10.47
C PRO A 412 -22.86 -25.80 -11.92
N LYS A 413 -22.78 -26.84 -12.74
CA LYS A 413 -22.54 -26.71 -14.17
C LYS A 413 -23.56 -25.78 -14.88
N PRO A 414 -23.12 -24.82 -15.70
CA PRO A 414 -23.99 -24.07 -16.59
C PRO A 414 -24.66 -24.97 -17.65
N THR A 415 -25.79 -24.55 -18.20
CA THR A 415 -26.59 -25.34 -19.17
C THR A 415 -25.79 -25.72 -20.42
N GLU A 416 -24.89 -24.85 -20.87
CA GLU A 416 -24.13 -24.98 -22.12
C GLU A 416 -22.95 -25.98 -22.02
N TRP A 417 -22.59 -26.40 -20.81
CA TRP A 417 -21.42 -27.26 -20.59
C TRP A 417 -21.81 -28.74 -20.55
N SER A 418 -20.90 -29.65 -20.93
CA SER A 418 -21.09 -31.08 -20.71
C SER A 418 -20.78 -31.46 -19.26
N ARG A 419 -21.41 -32.52 -18.72
CA ARG A 419 -21.17 -32.97 -17.33
C ARG A 419 -19.70 -33.27 -17.06
N THR A 420 -19.06 -33.99 -17.98
CA THR A 420 -17.66 -34.38 -17.89
C THR A 420 -16.68 -33.24 -18.19
N GLY A 421 -17.10 -32.21 -18.95
CA GLY A 421 -16.26 -31.07 -19.30
C GLY A 421 -16.21 -29.96 -18.24
N TRP A 422 -17.13 -29.95 -17.28
CA TRP A 422 -17.15 -28.92 -16.23
C TRP A 422 -16.23 -29.29 -15.06
N GLY A 423 -16.44 -30.44 -14.44
CA GLY A 423 -15.66 -30.87 -13.28
C GLY A 423 -16.04 -32.30 -12.86
N PRO A 424 -15.26 -32.94 -11.99
CA PRO A 424 -15.43 -34.34 -11.61
C PRO A 424 -16.85 -34.67 -11.12
N ASP A 425 -17.47 -33.77 -10.37
CA ASP A 425 -18.84 -33.95 -9.81
C ASP A 425 -19.90 -33.08 -10.50
N SER A 426 -19.62 -32.59 -11.72
CA SER A 426 -20.43 -31.55 -12.37
C SER A 426 -20.57 -30.27 -11.53
N THR A 427 -19.62 -30.02 -10.63
CA THR A 427 -19.46 -28.80 -9.85
C THR A 427 -18.03 -28.28 -9.96
N ARG A 428 -17.84 -27.01 -9.62
CA ARG A 428 -16.52 -26.39 -9.42
C ARG A 428 -16.52 -25.64 -8.10
N PRO A 429 -15.51 -25.84 -7.24
CA PRO A 429 -15.44 -25.13 -5.97
C PRO A 429 -15.07 -23.66 -6.18
N VAL A 430 -15.80 -22.77 -5.51
CA VAL A 430 -15.55 -21.33 -5.48
C VAL A 430 -15.47 -20.89 -4.02
N PRO A 431 -14.26 -20.77 -3.44
CA PRO A 431 -14.10 -20.29 -2.07
C PRO A 431 -14.44 -18.80 -2.00
N VAL A 432 -15.34 -18.43 -1.09
CA VAL A 432 -15.79 -17.05 -0.88
C VAL A 432 -15.66 -16.64 0.58
N THR A 433 -15.52 -15.35 0.81
CA THR A 433 -15.52 -14.74 2.14
C THR A 433 -16.15 -13.34 2.06
N ALA A 434 -16.27 -12.66 3.20
CA ALA A 434 -16.86 -11.34 3.28
C ALA A 434 -16.05 -10.42 4.21
N SER A 435 -16.12 -9.13 3.94
CA SER A 435 -15.58 -8.07 4.80
C SER A 435 -16.34 -6.78 4.54
N ILE A 436 -16.48 -5.88 5.52
CA ILE A 436 -17.41 -4.75 5.40
C ILE A 436 -16.63 -3.43 5.38
N CYS A 437 -16.78 -2.68 4.28
CA CYS A 437 -16.38 -1.27 4.19
C CYS A 437 -14.97 -0.97 4.74
N LEU A 438 -14.87 -0.29 5.89
CA LEU A 438 -13.60 0.15 6.50
C LEU A 438 -12.64 -0.99 6.83
N ASP A 439 -13.12 -2.24 6.94
CA ASP A 439 -12.26 -3.40 7.15
C ASP A 439 -11.19 -3.52 6.05
N PHE A 440 -11.46 -3.08 4.82
CA PHE A 440 -10.48 -3.09 3.73
C PHE A 440 -9.31 -2.10 3.91
N SER A 441 -9.44 -1.12 4.80
CA SER A 441 -8.35 -0.17 5.11
C SER A 441 -7.14 -0.84 5.77
N ALA A 442 -7.27 -2.08 6.25
CA ALA A 442 -6.23 -2.82 6.95
C ALA A 442 -5.92 -4.18 6.29
N ALA A 443 -4.64 -4.43 6.03
CA ALA A 443 -4.19 -5.72 5.49
C ALA A 443 -4.45 -6.90 6.46
N SER A 444 -4.47 -6.63 7.77
CA SER A 444 -4.72 -7.64 8.80
C SER A 444 -6.16 -8.19 8.82
N SER A 445 -7.09 -7.57 8.11
CA SER A 445 -8.49 -8.01 8.09
C SER A 445 -8.65 -9.42 7.53
N PHE A 446 -7.70 -9.89 6.71
CA PHE A 446 -7.72 -11.19 6.04
C PHE A 446 -6.60 -12.14 6.47
N SER A 447 -5.76 -11.75 7.44
CA SER A 447 -4.57 -12.53 7.81
C SER A 447 -4.88 -13.88 8.45
N THR A 448 -6.10 -14.05 8.96
CA THR A 448 -6.57 -15.28 9.62
C THR A 448 -7.19 -16.30 8.67
N LEU A 449 -7.38 -15.96 7.38
CA LEU A 449 -7.94 -16.90 6.41
C LEU A 449 -6.92 -17.99 6.12
N ASP A 450 -7.33 -19.26 6.19
CA ASP A 450 -6.44 -20.40 5.97
C ASP A 450 -5.97 -20.54 4.52
N ALA A 451 -6.83 -20.16 3.58
CA ALA A 451 -6.61 -20.22 2.14
C ALA A 451 -6.89 -18.88 1.46
N ARG A 452 -6.54 -18.77 0.18
CA ARG A 452 -6.89 -17.61 -0.65
C ARG A 452 -8.34 -17.73 -1.14
N PRO A 453 -9.27 -16.83 -0.78
CA PRO A 453 -10.62 -16.85 -1.34
C PRO A 453 -10.58 -16.51 -2.83
N ALA A 454 -11.49 -17.03 -3.64
CA ALA A 454 -11.66 -16.66 -5.05
C ALA A 454 -12.39 -15.32 -5.20
N LEU A 455 -13.34 -15.04 -4.31
CA LEU A 455 -14.10 -13.81 -4.29
C LEU A 455 -14.35 -13.34 -2.85
N VAL A 456 -14.15 -12.05 -2.61
CA VAL A 456 -14.49 -11.38 -1.36
C VAL A 456 -15.70 -10.48 -1.58
N PHE A 457 -16.77 -10.69 -0.82
CA PHE A 457 -17.92 -9.79 -0.82
C PHE A 457 -17.61 -8.57 0.04
N ALA A 458 -17.78 -7.39 -0.55
CA ALA A 458 -17.48 -6.12 0.08
C ALA A 458 -18.68 -5.17 0.04
N PRO A 459 -19.71 -5.42 0.87
CA PRO A 459 -20.74 -4.41 1.10
C PRO A 459 -20.10 -3.17 1.73
N ALA A 460 -20.48 -2.01 1.22
CA ALA A 460 -20.00 -0.72 1.70
C ALA A 460 -21.11 0.32 1.63
N ARG A 461 -20.94 1.40 2.39
CA ARG A 461 -21.78 2.60 2.33
C ARG A 461 -20.94 3.82 2.67
N THR A 462 -20.44 4.51 1.64
CA THR A 462 -19.70 5.76 1.81
C THR A 462 -20.61 6.99 1.73
N TRP A 463 -20.17 8.13 2.27
CA TRP A 463 -21.00 9.34 2.32
C TRP A 463 -20.63 10.39 1.26
N HIS A 464 -19.56 10.15 0.50
CA HIS A 464 -19.05 11.09 -0.49
C HIS A 464 -18.24 10.36 -1.55
N VAL A 465 -18.33 10.79 -2.83
CA VAL A 465 -17.65 10.15 -3.97
C VAL A 465 -16.14 9.98 -3.73
N GLY A 466 -15.47 11.02 -3.22
CA GLY A 466 -14.04 10.97 -2.90
C GLY A 466 -13.68 9.91 -1.84
N VAL A 467 -14.59 9.64 -0.89
CA VAL A 467 -14.43 8.56 0.10
C VAL A 467 -14.70 7.21 -0.55
N GLY A 468 -15.73 7.11 -1.39
CA GLY A 468 -16.01 5.94 -2.22
C GLY A 468 -14.81 5.51 -3.06
N LEU A 469 -14.17 6.46 -3.76
CA LEU A 469 -12.95 6.22 -4.52
C LEU A 469 -11.77 5.80 -3.63
N ALA A 470 -11.57 6.46 -2.48
CA ALA A 470 -10.52 6.09 -1.55
C ALA A 470 -10.68 4.66 -1.03
N MET A 471 -11.90 4.30 -0.62
CA MET A 471 -12.24 2.97 -0.13
C MET A 471 -12.17 1.90 -1.22
N TRP A 472 -12.60 2.22 -2.44
CA TRP A 472 -12.42 1.37 -3.60
C TRP A 472 -10.94 1.02 -3.82
N GLU A 473 -10.04 2.00 -3.79
CA GLU A 473 -8.62 1.73 -3.97
C GLU A 473 -8.03 0.91 -2.82
N GLN A 474 -8.54 1.04 -1.59
CA GLN A 474 -8.19 0.13 -0.49
C GLN A 474 -8.70 -1.30 -0.74
N ALA A 475 -9.93 -1.44 -1.22
CA ALA A 475 -10.50 -2.74 -1.55
C ALA A 475 -9.70 -3.44 -2.67
N ARG A 476 -9.37 -2.70 -3.72
CA ARG A 476 -8.48 -3.14 -4.80
C ARG A 476 -7.10 -3.52 -4.28
N ALA A 477 -6.50 -2.69 -3.42
CA ALA A 477 -5.20 -2.98 -2.81
C ALA A 477 -5.20 -4.33 -2.07
N ARG A 478 -6.26 -4.61 -1.29
CA ARG A 478 -6.42 -5.90 -0.59
C ARG A 478 -6.65 -7.05 -1.57
N ALA A 479 -7.42 -6.84 -2.64
CA ALA A 479 -7.63 -7.84 -3.68
C ALA A 479 -6.29 -8.28 -4.30
N GLU A 480 -5.46 -7.31 -4.67
CA GLU A 480 -4.13 -7.54 -5.26
C GLU A 480 -3.15 -8.16 -4.27
N GLU A 481 -3.14 -7.70 -3.01
CA GLU A 481 -2.33 -8.29 -1.94
C GLU A 481 -2.67 -9.75 -1.67
N LEU A 482 -3.95 -10.12 -1.67
CA LEU A 482 -4.41 -11.49 -1.47
C LEU A 482 -4.31 -12.34 -2.74
N GLY A 483 -4.21 -11.71 -3.92
CA GLY A 483 -4.35 -12.39 -5.20
C GLY A 483 -5.77 -12.90 -5.44
N THR A 484 -6.79 -12.17 -4.98
CA THR A 484 -8.21 -12.52 -5.10
C THR A 484 -8.96 -11.47 -5.92
N MET A 485 -10.29 -11.62 -6.01
CA MET A 485 -11.20 -10.62 -6.53
C MET A 485 -12.08 -10.07 -5.41
N VAL A 486 -12.47 -8.80 -5.51
CA VAL A 486 -13.41 -8.15 -4.60
C VAL A 486 -14.62 -7.68 -5.39
N LEU A 487 -15.81 -8.03 -4.91
CA LEU A 487 -17.08 -7.47 -5.37
C LEU A 487 -17.48 -6.36 -4.41
N TRP A 488 -17.25 -5.11 -4.81
CA TRP A 488 -17.47 -3.92 -4.00
C TRP A 488 -18.81 -3.28 -4.35
N CYS A 489 -19.73 -3.26 -3.39
CA CYS A 489 -21.09 -2.77 -3.53
C CYS A 489 -21.36 -1.64 -2.53
N ASP A 490 -21.21 -0.42 -3.01
CA ASP A 490 -21.32 0.80 -2.22
C ASP A 490 -22.71 1.43 -2.38
N GLY A 491 -23.52 1.36 -1.32
CA GLY A 491 -24.86 1.96 -1.25
C GLY A 491 -24.87 3.42 -0.82
N GLY A 492 -23.68 4.04 -0.76
CA GLY A 492 -23.47 5.42 -0.43
C GLY A 492 -24.04 6.43 -1.43
N GLU A 493 -24.29 7.65 -0.98
CA GLU A 493 -24.58 8.75 -1.90
C GLU A 493 -23.32 9.10 -2.69
N GLY A 494 -23.35 8.85 -4.01
CA GLY A 494 -22.15 8.92 -4.84
C GLY A 494 -21.15 7.79 -4.57
N GLY A 495 -21.57 6.71 -3.91
CA GLY A 495 -20.75 5.53 -3.67
C GLY A 495 -20.24 4.91 -4.97
N VAL A 496 -19.07 4.29 -4.93
CA VAL A 496 -18.45 3.68 -6.12
C VAL A 496 -18.59 2.17 -6.02
N SER A 497 -19.14 1.51 -7.04
CA SER A 497 -19.35 0.06 -7.07
C SER A 497 -18.68 -0.58 -8.28
N GLY A 498 -18.20 -1.80 -8.12
CA GLY A 498 -17.55 -2.53 -9.22
C GLY A 498 -16.87 -3.82 -8.77
N ILE A 499 -15.94 -4.28 -9.61
CA ILE A 499 -15.11 -5.47 -9.35
C ILE A 499 -13.63 -5.10 -9.50
N ALA A 500 -12.81 -5.54 -8.54
CA ALA A 500 -11.38 -5.31 -8.55
C ALA A 500 -10.59 -6.60 -8.29
N GLY A 501 -9.37 -6.69 -8.83
CA GLY A 501 -8.46 -7.81 -8.63
C GLY A 501 -8.34 -8.71 -9.87
N GLN A 502 -7.30 -9.55 -9.90
CA GLN A 502 -7.01 -10.47 -11.03
C GLN A 502 -7.02 -9.78 -12.41
N GLY A 503 -6.48 -8.55 -12.48
CA GLY A 503 -6.43 -7.75 -13.71
C GLY A 503 -7.71 -6.96 -14.03
N ILE A 504 -8.80 -7.13 -13.26
CA ILE A 504 -10.02 -6.31 -13.38
C ILE A 504 -9.87 -5.06 -12.49
N GLN A 505 -10.17 -3.90 -13.06
CA GLN A 505 -10.17 -2.59 -12.39
C GLN A 505 -11.37 -1.75 -12.84
N GLU A 506 -12.55 -2.39 -12.95
CA GLU A 506 -13.72 -1.79 -13.58
C GLU A 506 -14.62 -1.10 -12.54
N PHE A 507 -14.79 0.23 -12.69
CA PHE A 507 -15.92 0.94 -12.11
C PHE A 507 -17.17 0.60 -12.91
N VAL A 508 -18.14 -0.07 -12.29
CA VAL A 508 -19.38 -0.46 -12.97
C VAL A 508 -20.47 0.58 -12.74
N GLN A 509 -20.54 1.15 -11.55
CA GLN A 509 -21.56 2.13 -11.18
C GLN A 509 -21.00 3.16 -10.20
N VAL A 510 -21.41 4.41 -10.36
CA VAL A 510 -21.25 5.47 -9.35
C VAL A 510 -22.64 5.95 -8.92
N GLY A 511 -22.91 5.96 -7.63
CA GLY A 511 -24.21 6.24 -7.05
C GLY A 511 -25.19 5.07 -7.20
N GLN A 512 -26.48 5.40 -7.30
CA GLN A 512 -27.58 4.44 -7.24
C GLN A 512 -27.78 3.71 -8.59
N GLY A 513 -28.33 2.49 -8.54
CA GLY A 513 -28.60 1.67 -9.72
C GLY A 513 -27.95 0.29 -9.62
N SER A 514 -28.77 -0.76 -9.60
CA SER A 514 -28.26 -2.14 -9.52
C SER A 514 -27.68 -2.60 -10.85
N TRP A 515 -26.63 -3.39 -10.78
CA TRP A 515 -25.90 -3.90 -11.94
C TRP A 515 -25.50 -5.36 -11.76
N VAL A 516 -25.19 -6.02 -12.88
CA VAL A 516 -24.69 -7.39 -12.94
C VAL A 516 -23.52 -7.43 -13.93
N ARG A 517 -22.48 -8.20 -13.62
CA ARG A 517 -21.28 -8.38 -14.43
C ARG A 517 -20.85 -9.85 -14.39
N GLU A 518 -20.56 -10.40 -15.56
CA GLU A 518 -19.95 -11.72 -15.68
C GLU A 518 -18.43 -11.61 -15.53
N ILE A 519 -17.85 -12.48 -14.72
CA ILE A 519 -16.41 -12.60 -14.48
C ILE A 519 -15.95 -14.04 -14.70
N GLY A 520 -14.66 -14.22 -15.01
CA GLY A 520 -14.03 -15.54 -15.07
C GLY A 520 -13.16 -15.77 -13.85
N LEU A 521 -13.39 -16.87 -13.14
CA LEU A 521 -12.46 -17.34 -12.10
C LEU A 521 -11.55 -18.43 -12.67
N PRO A 522 -10.23 -18.40 -12.47
CA PRO A 522 -9.35 -19.47 -12.95
C PRO A 522 -9.77 -20.85 -12.43
N TYR A 523 -9.73 -21.86 -13.31
CA TYR A 523 -10.02 -23.25 -13.00
C TYR A 523 -8.93 -24.20 -13.54
N PRO A 524 -8.39 -25.13 -12.73
CA PRO A 524 -8.64 -25.29 -11.29
C PRO A 524 -8.21 -24.06 -10.50
N TYR A 525 -8.97 -23.73 -9.46
CA TYR A 525 -8.68 -22.56 -8.64
C TYR A 525 -7.49 -22.84 -7.72
N ASP A 526 -6.48 -21.97 -7.76
CA ASP A 526 -5.31 -22.08 -6.88
C ASP A 526 -5.62 -21.37 -5.55
N GLU A 527 -5.66 -22.13 -4.46
CA GLU A 527 -5.94 -21.60 -3.12
C GLU A 527 -4.69 -21.08 -2.40
N ARG A 528 -3.51 -21.16 -3.05
CA ARG A 528 -2.26 -20.69 -2.48
C ARG A 528 -2.29 -19.19 -2.22
N ARG A 529 -1.86 -18.82 -1.02
CA ARG A 529 -1.66 -17.43 -0.63
C ARG A 529 -0.49 -16.82 -1.40
N THR A 530 -0.58 -15.54 -1.68
CA THR A 530 0.55 -14.74 -2.16
C THR A 530 1.63 -14.66 -1.08
N MET A 531 2.84 -14.21 -1.44
CA MET A 531 3.92 -14.07 -0.45
C MET A 531 3.54 -13.08 0.66
N PHE A 532 2.87 -11.98 0.31
CA PHE A 532 2.38 -11.02 1.29
C PHE A 532 1.26 -11.60 2.15
N ALA A 533 0.29 -12.31 1.58
CA ALA A 533 -0.79 -12.92 2.36
C ALA A 533 -0.31 -14.06 3.28
N ALA A 534 0.78 -14.73 2.93
CA ALA A 534 1.40 -15.77 3.75
C ALA A 534 2.29 -15.19 4.88
N GLY A 535 3.15 -14.22 4.57
CA GLY A 535 4.11 -13.65 5.52
C GLY A 535 3.63 -12.40 6.27
N GLY A 536 2.56 -11.78 5.80
CA GLY A 536 1.97 -10.57 6.36
C GLY A 536 2.92 -9.37 6.42
N THR A 537 2.64 -8.49 7.36
CA THR A 537 3.41 -7.26 7.59
C THR A 537 4.84 -7.53 8.06
N TYR A 538 5.07 -8.64 8.78
CA TYR A 538 6.40 -8.98 9.30
C TYR A 538 7.38 -9.35 8.19
N LEU A 539 6.96 -10.17 7.22
CA LEU A 539 7.80 -10.51 6.07
C LEU A 539 8.11 -9.26 5.23
N ALA A 540 7.11 -8.41 5.01
CA ALA A 540 7.29 -7.15 4.29
C ALA A 540 8.29 -6.22 5.01
N LEU A 541 8.16 -6.08 6.34
CA LEU A 541 9.09 -5.34 7.18
C LEU A 541 10.52 -5.89 7.07
N ALA A 542 10.68 -7.21 7.20
CA ALA A 542 11.99 -7.86 7.07
C ALA A 542 12.60 -7.64 5.68
N ALA A 543 11.81 -7.68 4.62
CA ALA A 543 12.27 -7.43 3.26
C ALA A 543 12.75 -5.99 3.05
N VAL A 544 11.98 -4.98 3.49
CA VAL A 544 12.36 -3.57 3.29
C VAL A 544 13.64 -3.20 4.04
N TRP A 545 13.86 -3.74 5.24
CA TRP A 545 15.11 -3.58 5.99
C TRP A 545 16.24 -4.46 5.46
N GLY A 546 15.90 -5.63 4.91
CA GLY A 546 16.82 -6.52 4.22
C GLY A 546 17.52 -5.83 3.05
N ILE A 547 16.79 -5.04 2.25
CA ILE A 547 17.38 -4.26 1.14
C ILE A 547 18.45 -3.29 1.67
N THR A 548 18.18 -2.62 2.79
CA THR A 548 19.14 -1.70 3.43
C THR A 548 20.38 -2.43 3.96
N GLY A 549 20.20 -3.62 4.53
CA GLY A 549 21.28 -4.44 5.09
C GLY A 549 22.13 -5.16 4.05
N ILE A 550 21.53 -5.70 2.97
CA ILE A 550 22.23 -6.49 1.94
C ILE A 550 23.31 -5.65 1.26
N GLY A 551 23.03 -4.39 0.91
CA GLY A 551 24.05 -3.56 0.29
C GLY A 551 25.18 -3.16 1.24
N ALA A 552 24.91 -3.04 2.55
CA ALA A 552 25.99 -2.85 3.54
C ALA A 552 26.96 -4.04 3.52
N ILE A 553 26.41 -5.26 3.55
CA ILE A 553 27.20 -6.49 3.54
C ILE A 553 27.94 -6.65 2.21
N ALA A 554 27.31 -6.33 1.07
CA ALA A 554 27.92 -6.41 -0.25
C ALA A 554 29.09 -5.42 -0.40
N GLU A 555 28.94 -4.17 0.06
CA GLU A 555 30.02 -3.18 0.03
C GLU A 555 31.18 -3.58 0.94
N ILE A 556 30.90 -4.03 2.17
CA ILE A 556 31.93 -4.55 3.10
C ILE A 556 32.65 -5.76 2.48
N GLY A 557 31.89 -6.67 1.86
CA GLY A 557 32.41 -7.84 1.16
C GLY A 557 33.32 -7.45 -0.01
N LEU A 558 32.89 -6.51 -0.86
CA LEU A 558 33.70 -6.03 -2.00
C LEU A 558 35.01 -5.38 -1.54
N VAL A 559 34.99 -4.59 -0.46
CA VAL A 559 36.20 -3.99 0.12
C VAL A 559 37.11 -5.07 0.71
N ALA A 560 36.56 -6.01 1.48
CA ALA A 560 37.33 -7.09 2.11
C ALA A 560 37.93 -8.09 1.11
N PHE A 561 37.17 -8.46 0.07
CA PHE A 561 37.61 -9.37 -0.98
C PHE A 561 38.50 -8.67 -2.02
N GLY A 562 38.24 -7.41 -2.37
CA GLY A 562 39.12 -6.59 -3.20
C GLY A 562 40.51 -6.39 -2.58
N GLY A 563 40.57 -6.22 -1.25
CA GLY A 563 41.82 -6.20 -0.50
C GLY A 563 42.56 -7.55 -0.52
N ARG A 564 41.83 -8.66 -0.44
CA ARG A 564 42.41 -10.02 -0.49
C ARG A 564 42.87 -10.43 -1.89
N THR A 565 42.16 -10.08 -2.95
CA THR A 565 42.61 -10.33 -4.32
C THR A 565 43.82 -9.46 -4.66
N ALA A 566 43.86 -8.21 -4.22
CA ALA A 566 45.06 -7.38 -4.32
C ALA A 566 46.25 -7.97 -3.54
N ALA A 567 46.02 -8.53 -2.34
CA ALA A 567 47.05 -9.22 -1.56
C ALA A 567 47.52 -10.53 -2.21
N LEU A 568 46.61 -11.31 -2.79
CA LEU A 568 46.93 -12.56 -3.51
C LEU A 568 47.73 -12.26 -4.78
N VAL A 569 47.34 -11.22 -5.54
CA VAL A 569 48.08 -10.75 -6.71
C VAL A 569 49.48 -10.26 -6.30
N ARG A 570 49.61 -9.52 -5.19
CA ARG A 570 50.93 -9.14 -4.64
C ARG A 570 51.76 -10.36 -4.26
N PHE A 571 51.17 -11.36 -3.62
CA PHE A 571 51.85 -12.59 -3.22
C PHE A 571 52.35 -13.38 -4.44
N VAL A 572 51.51 -13.56 -5.47
CA VAL A 572 51.89 -14.22 -6.72
C VAL A 572 52.98 -13.44 -7.46
N LYS A 573 52.91 -12.11 -7.49
CA LYS A 573 53.93 -11.27 -8.12
C LYS A 573 55.27 -11.34 -7.37
N LYS A 574 55.24 -11.33 -6.03
CA LYS A 574 56.42 -11.50 -5.17
C LYS A 574 57.05 -12.88 -5.33
N TRP A 575 56.21 -13.92 -5.42
CA TRP A 575 56.66 -15.30 -5.62
C TRP A 575 57.30 -15.51 -7.01
N ARG A 576 56.74 -14.90 -8.07
CA ARG A 576 57.36 -14.89 -9.40
C ARG A 576 58.68 -14.12 -9.43
N ALA A 577 58.77 -12.99 -8.71
CA ALA A 577 60.01 -12.22 -8.61
C ALA A 577 61.12 -12.99 -7.85
N GLN A 578 60.76 -13.73 -6.80
CA GLN A 578 61.71 -14.61 -6.10
C GLN A 578 62.19 -15.75 -6.98
N ARG A 579 61.29 -16.43 -7.71
CA ARG A 579 61.70 -17.47 -8.67
C ARG A 579 62.63 -16.95 -9.76
N ALA A 580 62.39 -15.74 -10.26
CA ALA A 580 63.26 -15.13 -11.26
C ALA A 580 64.65 -14.77 -10.71
N ALA A 581 64.75 -14.45 -9.42
CA ALA A 581 66.03 -14.21 -8.74
C ALA A 581 66.79 -15.51 -8.44
N ASP A 582 66.07 -16.60 -8.16
CA ASP A 582 66.67 -17.93 -7.92
C ASP A 582 67.12 -18.64 -9.22
N GLU A 583 66.59 -18.21 -10.38
CA GLU A 583 66.95 -18.73 -11.71
C GLU A 583 68.09 -17.95 -12.40
N GLU A 584 68.71 -16.97 -11.74
CA GLU A 584 69.93 -16.32 -12.24
C GLU A 584 71.11 -17.32 -12.16
N PRO A 585 71.64 -17.82 -13.30
CA PRO A 585 72.67 -18.84 -13.26
C PRO A 585 73.99 -18.23 -12.77
N LEU A 586 74.60 -18.90 -11.79
CA LEU A 586 76.00 -18.72 -11.40
C LEU A 586 76.91 -18.98 -12.63
N LEU A 587 77.13 -17.95 -13.44
CA LEU A 587 78.25 -17.88 -14.38
C LEU A 587 79.39 -17.16 -13.66
N GLY A 588 80.12 -17.96 -12.88
CA GLY A 588 81.48 -17.68 -12.41
C GLY A 588 82.35 -18.86 -12.78
#